data_AF-R7QWL5-F1
#
_entry.id   AF-R7QWL5-F1
#
_cell.length_a   1.000
_cell.length_b   1.000
_cell.length_c   1.000
_cell.angle_alpha   90.00
_cell.angle_beta   90.00
_cell.angle_gamma   90.00
#
_symmetry.space_group_name_H-M   'P 1'
#
loop_
_entity.id
_entity.type
_entity.pdbx_description
1 polymer ?
#
loop_
_entity_poly.entity_id
_entity_poly.type
_entity_poly.pdbx_seq_one_letter_code
_entity_poly.pdbx_strand_id
1 'polypeptide(L)'
;MINIWEVKETNNMVEQENLDVRTITIGISLLDCIDSDLQKLNDNIYNKITTVAKDLAAVGEKIEREFGIPIVNKRISVTPIALVGGAACKKPEDFATIADTMDRAAKAVGGNMIGGGLI
;
A
#
# COMPACT_ATOMS: atom_id res chain seq x y z
N MET A 1 16.12 11.72 21.71
CA MET A 1 16.32 13.14 21.33
C MET A 1 17.45 13.12 20.33
N ILE A 2 17.20 13.49 19.07
CA ILE A 2 18.18 13.33 17.98
C ILE A 2 19.29 14.38 18.15
N ASN A 3 20.55 13.95 18.14
CA ASN A 3 21.74 14.80 18.31
C ASN A 3 22.10 15.48 16.97
N ILE A 4 22.60 16.71 17.02
CA ILE A 4 23.09 17.44 15.84
C ILE A 4 24.20 16.69 15.09
N TRP A 5 24.96 15.85 15.81
CA TRP A 5 25.93 14.92 15.21
C TRP A 5 25.27 13.79 14.41
N GLU A 6 24.17 13.21 14.90
CA GLU A 6 23.42 12.19 14.16
C GLU A 6 22.79 12.80 12.90
N VAL A 7 22.31 14.05 12.97
CA VAL A 7 21.80 14.78 11.80
C VAL A 7 22.91 14.98 10.77
N LYS A 8 24.12 15.39 11.21
CA LYS A 8 25.27 15.61 10.33
C LYS A 8 25.81 14.32 9.72
N GLU A 9 25.89 13.24 10.50
CA GLU A 9 26.27 11.91 9.98
C GLU A 9 25.23 11.40 8.98
N THR A 10 23.93 11.53 9.29
CA THR A 10 22.87 11.11 8.36
C THR A 10 22.95 11.91 7.07
N ASN A 11 23.19 13.22 7.13
CA ASN A 11 23.37 14.06 5.94
C ASN A 11 24.61 13.65 5.12
N ASN A 12 25.75 13.40 5.80
CA ASN A 12 26.97 12.93 5.12
C ASN A 12 26.78 11.53 4.51
N MET A 13 26.07 10.62 5.18
CA MET A 13 25.75 9.30 4.63
C MET A 13 24.81 9.40 3.43
N VAL A 14 23.82 10.29 3.46
CA VAL A 14 22.90 10.53 2.33
C VAL A 14 23.61 11.20 1.14
N GLU A 15 24.57 12.12 1.39
CA GLU A 15 25.35 12.77 0.33
C GLU A 15 26.49 11.90 -0.23
N GLN A 16 27.09 11.01 0.57
CA GLN A 16 28.26 10.20 0.16
C GLN A 16 27.95 8.75 -0.19
N GLU A 17 26.83 8.19 0.26
CA GLU A 17 26.36 6.86 -0.12
C GLU A 17 25.06 7.08 -0.93
N ASN A 18 24.99 6.55 -2.16
CA ASN A 18 23.79 6.58 -3.01
C ASN A 18 22.65 5.74 -2.40
N LEU A 19 22.11 6.16 -1.25
CA LEU A 19 21.06 5.46 -0.53
C LEU A 19 19.75 5.60 -1.31
N ASP A 20 19.12 4.46 -1.63
CA ASP A 20 17.81 4.39 -2.25
C ASP A 20 16.76 3.90 -1.24
N VAL A 21 15.59 4.53 -1.24
CA VAL A 21 14.45 3.99 -0.48
C VAL A 21 13.85 2.85 -1.30
N ARG A 22 14.16 1.62 -0.91
CA ARG A 22 13.71 0.41 -1.61
C ARG A 22 12.20 0.26 -1.68
N THR A 23 11.46 0.71 -0.66
CA THR A 23 10.01 0.59 -0.58
C THR A 23 9.43 1.56 0.44
N ILE A 24 8.36 2.26 0.06
CA ILE A 24 7.38 2.79 1.00
C ILE A 24 6.14 1.88 0.98
N THR A 25 5.61 1.54 2.15
CA THR A 25 4.42 0.69 2.26
C THR A 25 3.35 1.39 3.07
N ILE A 26 2.12 1.43 2.54
CA ILE A 26 0.93 1.81 3.31
C ILE A 26 0.17 0.55 3.73
N GLY A 27 -0.14 0.43 5.02
CA GLY A 27 -0.98 -0.64 5.56
C GLY A 27 -2.43 -0.19 5.63
N ILE A 28 -3.34 -0.94 5.02
CA ILE A 28 -4.78 -0.65 5.02
C ILE A 28 -5.52 -1.80 5.70
N SER A 29 -6.23 -1.50 6.79
CA SER A 29 -7.16 -2.44 7.39
C SER A 29 -8.41 -2.55 6.51
N LEU A 30 -8.82 -3.79 6.21
CA LEU A 30 -10.05 -4.11 5.47
C LEU A 30 -11.12 -4.76 6.36
N LEU A 31 -10.90 -4.85 7.67
CA LEU A 31 -11.86 -5.46 8.60
C LEU A 31 -13.20 -4.71 8.64
N ASP A 32 -13.18 -3.40 8.38
CA ASP A 32 -14.37 -2.55 8.29
C ASP A 32 -15.09 -2.66 6.93
N CYS A 33 -14.48 -3.34 5.96
CA CYS A 33 -15.06 -3.56 4.64
C CYS A 33 -15.90 -4.85 4.58
N ILE A 34 -15.80 -5.71 5.60
CA ILE A 34 -16.46 -7.02 5.67
C ILE A 34 -17.98 -6.84 5.56
N ASP A 35 -18.56 -7.53 4.58
CA ASP A 35 -19.99 -7.60 4.36
C ASP A 35 -20.35 -9.05 3.98
N SER A 36 -21.61 -9.43 4.15
CA SER A 36 -22.13 -10.73 3.70
C SER A 36 -22.39 -10.78 2.20
N ASP A 37 -22.55 -9.62 1.56
CA ASP A 37 -22.69 -9.49 0.11
C ASP A 37 -21.31 -9.27 -0.54
N LEU A 38 -20.93 -10.18 -1.44
CA LEU A 38 -19.65 -10.15 -2.16
C LEU A 38 -19.49 -8.88 -3.00
N GLN A 39 -20.55 -8.38 -3.64
CA GLN A 39 -20.47 -7.19 -4.46
C GLN A 39 -20.18 -5.96 -3.59
N LYS A 40 -20.90 -5.85 -2.47
CA LYS A 40 -20.72 -4.76 -1.53
C LYS A 40 -19.36 -4.81 -0.83
N LEU A 41 -18.88 -6.02 -0.52
CA LEU A 41 -17.51 -6.24 -0.02
C LEU A 41 -16.46 -5.71 -1.02
N ASN A 42 -16.59 -6.07 -2.30
CA ASN A 42 -15.69 -5.60 -3.34
C ASN A 42 -15.73 -4.07 -3.49
N ASP A 43 -16.92 -3.47 -3.50
CA ASP A 43 -17.08 -2.02 -3.60
C ASP A 43 -16.44 -1.30 -2.38
N ASN A 44 -16.63 -1.83 -1.17
CA ASN A 44 -16.01 -1.30 0.04
C ASN A 44 -14.49 -1.38 -0.02
N ILE A 45 -13.93 -2.51 -0.43
CA ILE A 45 -12.47 -2.72 -0.57
C ILE A 45 -11.91 -1.72 -1.60
N TYR A 46 -12.54 -1.60 -2.76
CA TYR A 46 -12.10 -0.69 -3.81
C TYR A 46 -12.11 0.77 -3.35
N ASN A 47 -13.18 1.19 -2.68
CA ASN A 47 -13.31 2.55 -2.17
C ASN A 47 -12.30 2.83 -1.05
N LYS A 48 -12.06 1.89 -0.14
CA LYS A 48 -11.10 2.03 0.97
C LYS A 48 -9.67 2.16 0.46
N ILE A 49 -9.20 1.11 -0.23
CA ILE A 49 -8.42 1.18 -1.46
C ILE A 49 -7.93 2.55 -1.92
N THR A 50 -8.72 3.05 -2.87
CA THR A 50 -8.53 4.28 -3.60
C THR A 50 -8.54 5.52 -2.72
N THR A 51 -9.37 5.56 -1.67
CA THR A 51 -9.45 6.74 -0.79
C THR A 51 -8.20 6.91 0.07
N VAL A 52 -7.69 5.82 0.64
CA VAL A 52 -6.54 5.88 1.57
C VAL A 52 -5.23 6.01 0.80
N ALA A 53 -5.09 5.35 -0.35
CA ALA A 53 -3.85 5.33 -1.12
C ALA A 53 -3.76 6.37 -2.25
N LYS A 54 -4.80 7.20 -2.48
CA LYS A 54 -4.83 8.19 -3.60
C LYS A 54 -3.58 9.07 -3.70
N ASP A 55 -3.02 9.48 -2.57
CA ASP A 55 -1.90 10.43 -2.53
C ASP A 55 -0.54 9.74 -2.43
N LEU A 56 -0.50 8.39 -2.34
CA LEU A 56 0.74 7.64 -2.10
C LEU A 56 1.79 7.91 -3.18
N ALA A 57 1.39 7.90 -4.45
CA ALA A 57 2.29 8.18 -5.56
C ALA A 57 2.79 9.63 -5.54
N ALA A 58 1.87 10.60 -5.43
CA ALA A 58 2.18 12.02 -5.45
C ALA A 58 3.06 12.46 -4.27
N VAL A 59 2.78 11.95 -3.06
CA VAL A 59 3.60 12.21 -1.86
C VAL A 59 4.96 11.54 -2.00
N GLY A 60 5.02 10.32 -2.53
CA GLY A 60 6.29 9.65 -2.82
C GLY A 60 7.18 10.48 -3.75
N GLU A 61 6.65 10.93 -4.88
CA GLU A 61 7.40 11.79 -5.81
C GLU A 61 7.81 13.13 -5.19
N LYS A 62 6.98 13.69 -4.31
CA LYS A 62 7.33 14.91 -3.58
C LYS A 62 8.54 14.67 -2.67
N ILE A 63 8.56 13.57 -1.93
CA ILE A 63 9.69 13.18 -1.08
C ILE A 63 10.94 12.94 -1.92
N GLU A 64 10.82 12.26 -3.08
CA GLU A 64 11.93 12.05 -4.01
C GLU A 64 12.56 13.38 -4.46
N ARG A 65 11.74 14.38 -4.80
CA ARG A 65 12.20 15.71 -5.20
C ARG A 65 12.79 16.53 -4.05
N GLU A 66 12.20 16.42 -2.85
CA GLU A 66 12.58 17.23 -1.68
C GLU A 66 13.91 16.77 -1.07
N PHE A 67 14.16 15.45 -1.03
CA PHE A 67 15.34 14.87 -0.41
C PHE A 67 16.38 14.36 -1.41
N GLY A 68 16.07 14.34 -2.71
CA GLY A 68 16.98 13.84 -3.75
C GLY A 68 17.23 12.33 -3.69
N ILE A 69 16.38 11.58 -2.95
CA ILE A 69 16.52 10.14 -2.73
C ILE A 69 15.45 9.41 -3.57
N PRO A 70 15.83 8.47 -4.47
CA PRO A 70 14.85 7.73 -5.26
C PRO A 70 14.04 6.75 -4.39
N ILE A 71 12.74 6.65 -4.66
CA ILE A 71 11.83 5.66 -4.05
C ILE A 71 11.48 4.61 -5.11
N VAL A 72 12.11 3.45 -5.00
CA VAL A 72 12.02 2.39 -6.01
C VAL A 72 10.62 1.79 -6.08
N ASN A 73 9.97 1.57 -4.94
CA ASN A 73 8.67 0.90 -4.88
C ASN A 73 7.69 1.59 -3.95
N LYS A 74 6.44 1.61 -4.38
CA LYS A 74 5.29 2.14 -3.63
C LYS A 74 4.28 0.99 -3.46
N ARG A 75 4.23 0.39 -2.27
CA ARG A 75 3.49 -0.84 -1.96
C ARG A 75 2.28 -0.55 -1.07
N ILE A 76 1.25 -1.35 -1.23
CA ILE A 76 0.07 -1.38 -0.38
C ILE A 76 0.00 -2.77 0.26
N SER A 77 -0.13 -2.81 1.57
CA SER A 77 -0.36 -4.04 2.32
C SER A 77 -1.77 -3.99 2.90
N VAL A 78 -2.50 -5.11 2.83
CA VAL A 78 -3.87 -5.18 3.34
C VAL A 78 -4.05 -6.33 4.32
N THR A 79 -5.12 -6.27 5.11
CA THR A 79 -5.56 -7.39 5.97
C THR A 79 -5.67 -8.68 5.16
N PRO A 80 -5.29 -9.85 5.71
CA PRO A 80 -5.41 -11.13 5.02
C PRO A 80 -6.78 -11.36 4.38
N ILE A 81 -6.81 -11.55 3.05
CA ILE A 81 -8.07 -11.67 2.30
C ILE A 81 -8.89 -12.88 2.72
N ALA A 82 -8.24 -13.94 3.23
CA ALA A 82 -8.92 -15.08 3.81
C ALA A 82 -9.84 -14.69 4.99
N LEU A 83 -9.43 -13.71 5.82
CA LEU A 83 -10.23 -13.22 6.94
C LEU A 83 -11.37 -12.31 6.48
N VAL A 84 -11.10 -11.50 5.46
CA VAL A 84 -12.05 -10.52 4.93
C VAL A 84 -13.15 -11.21 4.11
N GLY A 85 -12.77 -12.13 3.24
CA GLY A 85 -13.69 -12.92 2.41
C GLY A 85 -14.43 -14.01 3.18
N GLY A 86 -14.03 -14.36 4.40
CA GLY A 86 -14.66 -15.42 5.19
C GLY A 86 -16.15 -15.21 5.47
N ALA A 87 -16.64 -13.97 5.40
CA ALA A 87 -18.06 -13.65 5.58
C ALA A 87 -18.91 -13.71 4.30
N ALA A 88 -18.30 -13.50 3.12
CA ALA A 88 -19.01 -13.39 1.83
C ALA A 88 -18.72 -14.55 0.87
N CYS A 89 -17.48 -15.04 0.84
CA CYS A 89 -17.02 -16.03 -0.11
C CYS A 89 -17.53 -17.42 0.28
N LYS A 90 -18.20 -18.08 -0.65
CA LYS A 90 -18.71 -19.46 -0.49
C LYS A 90 -17.92 -20.46 -1.33
N LYS A 91 -17.19 -19.98 -2.33
CA LYS A 91 -16.40 -20.78 -3.26
C LYS A 91 -15.09 -20.06 -3.64
N PRO A 92 -14.06 -20.78 -4.11
CA PRO A 92 -12.76 -20.16 -4.46
C PRO A 92 -12.86 -19.03 -5.49
N GLU A 93 -13.82 -19.11 -6.41
CA GLU A 93 -14.03 -18.10 -7.45
C GLU A 93 -14.44 -16.74 -6.87
N ASP A 94 -15.08 -16.71 -5.69
CA ASP A 94 -15.46 -15.47 -5.03
C ASP A 94 -14.22 -14.70 -4.56
N PHE A 95 -13.19 -15.41 -4.09
CA PHE A 95 -11.90 -14.81 -3.73
C PHE A 95 -11.16 -14.25 -4.95
N ALA A 96 -11.33 -14.84 -6.13
CA ALA A 96 -10.77 -14.31 -7.36
C ALA A 96 -11.34 -12.92 -7.69
N THR A 97 -12.63 -12.70 -7.44
CA THR A 97 -13.26 -11.37 -7.65
C THR A 97 -12.69 -10.29 -6.72
N ILE A 98 -12.33 -10.67 -5.49
CA ILE A 98 -11.66 -9.77 -4.54
C ILE A 98 -10.25 -9.44 -5.04
N ALA A 99 -9.53 -10.44 -5.55
CA ALA A 99 -8.20 -10.25 -6.15
C ALA A 99 -8.26 -9.27 -7.34
N ASP A 100 -9.21 -9.45 -8.26
CA ASP A 100 -9.43 -8.54 -9.40
C ASP A 100 -9.77 -7.12 -8.94
N THR A 101 -10.57 -7.00 -7.89
CA THR A 101 -10.94 -5.71 -7.29
C THR A 101 -9.72 -5.00 -6.70
N MET A 102 -8.85 -5.73 -6.00
CA MET A 102 -7.60 -5.20 -5.47
C MET A 102 -6.66 -4.76 -6.59
N ASP A 103 -6.46 -5.57 -7.63
CA ASP A 103 -5.61 -5.22 -8.78
C ASP A 103 -6.10 -3.93 -9.48
N ARG A 104 -7.42 -3.80 -9.67
CA ARG A 104 -8.02 -2.55 -10.16
C ARG A 104 -7.75 -1.36 -9.24
N ALA A 105 -7.84 -1.55 -7.92
CA ALA A 105 -7.58 -0.48 -6.97
C ALA A 105 -6.11 -0.05 -6.95
N ALA A 106 -5.15 -1.00 -7.04
CA ALA A 106 -3.72 -0.70 -7.18
C ALA A 106 -3.45 0.19 -8.39
N LYS A 107 -3.99 -0.21 -9.54
CA LYS A 107 -3.83 0.51 -10.81
C LYS A 107 -4.40 1.93 -10.72
N ALA A 108 -5.53 2.10 -10.03
CA ALA A 108 -6.17 3.39 -9.88
C ALA A 108 -5.36 4.40 -9.04
N VAL A 109 -4.57 3.93 -8.07
CA VAL A 109 -3.76 4.79 -7.17
C VAL A 109 -2.29 4.89 -7.56
N GLY A 110 -1.89 4.28 -8.68
CA GLY A 110 -0.49 4.22 -9.10
C GLY A 110 0.40 3.44 -8.12
N GLY A 111 -0.18 2.50 -7.36
CA GLY A 111 0.56 1.60 -6.49
C GLY A 111 1.17 0.46 -7.30
N ASN A 112 2.47 0.20 -7.11
CA ASN A 112 3.18 -0.82 -7.88
C ASN A 112 2.81 -2.25 -7.45
N MET A 113 2.37 -2.45 -6.20
CA MET A 113 2.08 -3.79 -5.67
C MET A 113 1.09 -3.72 -4.50
N ILE A 114 -0.02 -4.48 -4.56
CA ILE A 114 -0.89 -4.76 -3.41
C ILE A 114 -0.64 -6.20 -2.95
N GLY A 115 -0.54 -6.43 -1.65
CA GLY A 115 -0.53 -7.79 -1.09
C GLY A 115 -1.29 -7.92 0.22
N GLY A 116 -2.01 -9.04 0.36
CA GLY A 116 -2.92 -9.30 1.48
C GLY A 116 -2.77 -10.72 2.05
N GLY A 117 -1.54 -11.19 2.26
CA GLY A 117 -1.28 -12.47 2.96
C GLY A 117 -0.86 -13.67 2.11
N LEU A 118 -0.59 -13.49 0.81
CA LEU A 118 0.12 -14.45 -0.04
C LEU A 118 1.03 -13.65 -0.99
N ILE A 119 2.20 -13.28 -0.47
CA ILE A 119 3.41 -12.95 -1.25
C ILE A 119 4.61 -13.38 -0.42
#